data_AF-A0A7V3PWP0-F1
#
_entry.id   AF-A0A7V3PWP0-F1
#
_cell.length_a   1.000
_cell.length_b   1.000
_cell.length_c   1.000
_cell.angle_alpha   90.00
_cell.angle_beta   90.00
_cell.angle_gamma   90.00
#
_symmetry.space_group_name_H-M   'P 1'
#
loop_
_entity.id
_entity.type
_entity.pdbx_description
1 polymer ?
#
loop_
_entity_poly.entity_id
_entity_poly.type
_entity_poly.pdbx_seq_one_letter_code
_entity_poly.pdbx_strand_id
1 'polypeptide(L)'
;VYTLKVDPTNLVEAWCQHFRFNMVSPRYGFIKEGYFPDFPKEPNPIDIGGHKAYFFGTCNVAYRRSAMKEIGAKFWDRPTGEDMDLSYQHRMKGWKFYFAPLAKVDHMHRADLRSLCKVWVSYGQAHLPLIDKYVKKKGLQVVLQFIKGAPTFRLPFFWRGFIYIGNFHLMHIFGFLFLAGALLSLLNPGAGGFKIFGLVNLALALYFGYQFVKWNFAMEPKDKFWVWCKCKYLTNLSFIQGGLKDFKKYKVLCIEPSF
;
A
#
# COMPACT_ATOMS: atom_id res chain seq x y z
N VAL A 1 -3.08 17.19 0.84
CA VAL A 1 -1.73 17.11 1.43
C VAL A 1 -0.72 17.02 0.30
N TYR A 2 0.09 18.06 0.12
CA TYR A 2 1.25 18.04 -0.76
C TYR A 2 2.49 17.77 0.08
N THR A 3 3.44 17.02 -0.46
CA THR A 3 4.72 16.78 0.20
C THR A 3 5.69 17.90 -0.18
N LEU A 4 6.22 18.59 0.82
CA LEU A 4 7.28 19.57 0.63
C LEU A 4 8.66 18.92 0.72
N LYS A 5 9.57 19.41 -0.11
CA LYS A 5 11.01 19.25 0.04
C LYS A 5 11.55 20.53 0.67
N VAL A 6 12.15 20.42 1.85
CA VAL A 6 12.73 21.53 2.62
C VAL A 6 14.19 21.70 2.26
N ASP A 7 14.94 20.60 2.17
CA ASP A 7 16.33 20.60 1.70
C ASP A 7 16.34 20.23 0.20
N PRO A 8 16.75 21.17 -0.69
CA PRO A 8 16.81 20.92 -2.13
C PRO A 8 17.64 19.71 -2.55
N THR A 9 18.63 19.33 -1.73
CA THR A 9 19.58 18.24 -1.99
C THR A 9 19.16 16.91 -1.36
N ASN A 10 18.15 16.92 -0.48
CA ASN A 10 17.69 15.71 0.18
C ASN A 10 16.88 14.82 -0.78
N LEU A 11 17.49 13.69 -1.17
CA LEU A 11 16.89 12.74 -2.09
C LEU A 11 15.68 12.02 -1.48
N VAL A 12 15.62 11.80 -0.16
CA VAL A 12 14.46 11.13 0.46
C VAL A 12 13.24 12.04 0.46
N GLU A 13 13.43 13.33 0.69
CA GLU A 13 12.36 14.33 0.56
C GLU A 13 11.90 14.46 -0.90
N ALA A 14 12.85 14.50 -1.84
CA ALA A 14 12.54 14.49 -3.27
C ALA A 14 11.74 13.23 -3.66
N TRP A 15 12.11 12.05 -3.15
CA TRP A 15 11.36 10.82 -3.34
C TRP A 15 9.92 10.94 -2.82
N CYS A 16 9.73 11.43 -1.59
CA CYS A 16 8.38 11.60 -1.02
C CYS A 16 7.53 12.58 -1.83
N GLN A 17 8.16 13.65 -2.36
CA GLN A 17 7.53 14.64 -3.22
C GLN A 17 7.08 14.03 -4.55
N HIS A 18 7.98 13.34 -5.27
CA HIS A 18 7.69 12.68 -6.54
C HIS A 18 6.63 11.59 -6.40
N PHE A 19 6.71 10.81 -5.31
CA PHE A 19 5.74 9.78 -4.97
C PHE A 19 4.37 10.35 -4.57
N ARG A 20 4.28 11.67 -4.31
CA ARG A 20 3.08 12.35 -3.80
C ARG A 20 2.57 11.71 -2.51
N PHE A 21 3.50 11.42 -1.61
CA PHE A 21 3.22 10.73 -0.37
C PHE A 21 2.11 11.42 0.44
N ASN A 22 1.18 10.64 0.98
CA ASN A 22 -0.05 11.08 1.67
C ASN A 22 -1.04 11.92 0.86
N MET A 23 -0.87 12.05 -0.46
CA MET A 23 -1.90 12.67 -1.29
C MET A 23 -3.11 11.74 -1.46
N VAL A 24 -4.30 12.28 -1.15
CA VAL A 24 -5.59 11.55 -1.16
C VAL A 24 -5.99 11.12 -2.57
N SER A 25 -5.94 12.02 -3.55
CA SER A 25 -6.48 11.73 -4.89
C SER A 25 -5.75 10.59 -5.62
N PRO A 26 -4.41 10.56 -5.73
CA PRO A 26 -3.69 9.46 -6.37
C PRO A 26 -3.90 8.11 -5.68
N ARG A 27 -4.05 8.09 -4.35
CA ARG A 27 -4.30 6.88 -3.56
C ARG A 27 -5.56 6.15 -4.02
N TYR A 28 -6.56 6.89 -4.51
CA TYR A 28 -7.87 6.36 -4.90
C TYR A 28 -8.12 6.41 -6.42
N GLY A 29 -7.05 6.38 -7.23
CA GLY A 29 -7.18 6.36 -8.70
C GLY A 29 -7.52 7.72 -9.30
N PHE A 30 -6.95 8.80 -8.74
CA PHE A 30 -7.15 10.18 -9.19
C PHE A 30 -8.61 10.64 -9.15
N ILE A 31 -9.23 10.51 -7.97
CA ILE A 31 -10.60 10.99 -7.77
C ILE A 31 -10.73 12.51 -8.04
N LYS A 32 -11.87 12.88 -8.63
CA LYS A 32 -12.31 14.26 -8.84
C LYS A 32 -12.95 14.82 -7.57
N GLU A 33 -13.15 16.13 -7.54
CA GLU A 33 -13.95 16.79 -6.51
C GLU A 33 -15.33 16.15 -6.36
N GLY A 34 -15.80 16.01 -5.12
CA GLY A 34 -17.09 15.41 -4.82
C GLY A 34 -17.09 14.47 -3.63
N TYR A 35 -18.21 13.78 -3.45
CA TYR A 35 -18.35 12.83 -2.35
C TYR A 35 -17.60 11.52 -2.62
N PHE A 36 -16.97 10.99 -1.57
CA PHE A 36 -16.47 9.62 -1.58
C PHE A 36 -17.62 8.62 -1.82
N PRO A 37 -17.33 7.44 -2.37
CA PRO A 37 -18.31 6.37 -2.45
C PRO A 37 -18.91 6.04 -1.08
N ASP A 38 -20.14 5.51 -1.08
CA ASP A 38 -20.77 5.06 0.15
C ASP A 38 -19.94 3.97 0.84
N PHE A 39 -19.93 3.99 2.18
CA PHE A 39 -19.23 2.97 2.94
C PHE A 39 -20.10 1.71 3.03
N PRO A 40 -19.57 0.53 2.69
CA PRO A 40 -20.35 -0.70 2.76
C PRO A 40 -20.79 -0.99 4.20
N LYS A 41 -22.06 -1.39 4.37
CA LYS A 41 -22.61 -1.83 5.67
C LYS A 41 -21.82 -3.01 6.26
N GLU A 42 -21.33 -3.87 5.37
CA GLU A 42 -20.48 -5.02 5.72
C GLU A 42 -19.15 -4.91 4.97
N PRO A 43 -18.18 -4.16 5.51
CA PRO A 43 -16.93 -3.89 4.82
C PRO A 43 -16.10 -5.15 4.67
N ASN A 44 -15.37 -5.22 3.56
CA ASN A 44 -14.36 -6.22 3.31
C ASN A 44 -12.97 -5.66 3.66
N PRO A 45 -11.93 -6.51 3.80
CA PRO A 45 -10.58 -6.05 4.14
C PRO A 45 -10.03 -4.88 3.30
N ILE A 46 -10.26 -4.86 1.99
CA ILE A 46 -9.79 -3.77 1.12
C ILE A 46 -10.54 -2.44 1.31
N ASP A 47 -11.74 -2.47 1.87
CA ASP A 47 -12.53 -1.27 2.22
C ASP A 47 -11.99 -0.60 3.49
N ILE A 48 -11.14 -1.33 4.23
CA ILE A 48 -10.52 -0.90 5.49
C ILE A 48 -9.03 -0.60 5.33
N GLY A 49 -8.23 -1.47 4.70
CA GLY A 49 -6.77 -1.29 4.59
C GLY A 49 -6.24 -1.33 3.15
N GLY A 50 -7.10 -1.27 2.14
CA GLY A 50 -6.73 -1.43 0.74
C GLY A 50 -6.91 -0.18 -0.12
N HIS A 51 -6.88 -0.36 -1.44
CA HIS A 51 -7.12 0.69 -2.43
C HIS A 51 -8.57 1.25 -2.42
N LYS A 52 -9.50 0.62 -1.67
CA LYS A 52 -10.86 1.12 -1.43
C LYS A 52 -11.06 1.68 -0.02
N ALA A 53 -9.98 1.82 0.74
CA ALA A 53 -9.98 2.43 2.05
C ALA A 53 -10.08 3.95 1.93
N TYR A 54 -11.26 4.50 1.59
CA TYR A 54 -11.47 5.94 1.47
C TYR A 54 -11.50 6.62 2.86
N PHE A 55 -10.47 7.43 3.14
CA PHE A 55 -10.33 8.20 4.37
C PHE A 55 -9.56 9.51 4.09
N PHE A 56 -9.61 10.44 5.04
CA PHE A 56 -8.78 11.65 5.01
C PHE A 56 -7.71 11.59 6.08
N GLY A 57 -6.51 12.06 5.75
CA GLY A 57 -5.49 12.29 6.77
C GLY A 57 -5.94 13.43 7.71
N THR A 58 -5.81 13.27 9.02
CA THR A 58 -6.30 14.27 9.99
C THR A 58 -5.59 15.62 9.89
N CYS A 59 -4.40 15.65 9.28
CA CYS A 59 -3.66 16.88 9.01
C CYS A 59 -4.33 17.84 8.00
N ASN A 60 -5.36 17.42 7.26
CA ASN A 60 -6.01 18.27 6.24
C ASN A 60 -7.47 17.88 6.01
N VAL A 61 -8.28 18.00 7.06
CA VAL A 61 -9.71 17.68 7.06
C VAL A 61 -10.45 18.54 8.07
N ALA A 62 -11.71 18.88 7.78
CA ALA A 62 -12.60 19.56 8.71
C ALA A 62 -13.79 18.65 9.03
N TYR A 63 -14.07 18.45 10.32
CA TYR A 63 -15.21 17.67 10.80
C TYR A 63 -16.28 18.58 11.40
N ARG A 64 -17.56 18.26 11.16
CA ARG A 64 -18.67 18.92 11.86
C ARG A 64 -18.63 18.53 13.35
N ARG A 65 -18.80 19.51 14.24
CA ARG A 65 -18.82 19.27 15.70
C ARG A 65 -19.87 18.24 16.10
N SER A 66 -21.06 18.27 15.50
CA SER A 66 -22.12 17.30 15.76
C SER A 66 -21.69 15.88 15.42
N ALA A 67 -21.01 15.69 14.28
CA ALA A 67 -20.51 14.40 13.83
C ALA A 67 -19.48 13.81 14.81
N MET A 68 -18.54 14.64 15.30
CA MET A 68 -17.56 14.25 16.30
C MET A 68 -18.19 13.84 17.64
N LYS A 69 -19.22 14.58 18.08
CA LYS A 69 -19.97 14.24 19.31
C LYS A 69 -20.73 12.94 19.16
N GLU A 70 -21.37 12.70 18.02
CA GLU A 70 -22.19 11.52 17.78
C GLU A 70 -21.39 10.22 17.81
N ILE A 71 -20.16 10.23 17.28
CA ILE A 71 -19.27 9.06 17.36
C ILE A 71 -18.60 8.90 18.73
N GLY A 72 -18.75 9.89 19.64
CA GLY A 72 -18.03 9.91 20.91
C GLY A 72 -16.51 9.91 20.71
N ALA A 73 -16.03 10.80 19.84
CA ALA A 73 -14.64 10.80 19.38
C ALA A 73 -13.65 10.78 20.55
N LYS A 74 -12.66 9.88 20.46
CA LYS A 74 -11.60 9.68 21.44
C LYS A 74 -10.26 9.48 20.76
N PHE A 75 -9.18 9.66 21.51
CA PHE A 75 -7.85 9.36 21.00
C PHE A 75 -7.72 7.88 20.65
N TRP A 76 -6.96 7.62 19.59
CA TRP A 76 -6.61 6.29 19.15
C TRP A 76 -5.46 5.76 19.99
N ASP A 77 -5.59 4.52 20.48
CA ASP A 77 -4.63 3.94 21.44
C ASP A 77 -3.34 3.43 20.77
N ARG A 78 -3.12 3.72 19.48
CA ARG A 78 -1.95 3.23 18.73
C ARG A 78 -1.24 4.35 17.98
N PRO A 79 0.03 4.14 17.60
CA PRO A 79 0.80 5.15 16.88
C PRO A 79 0.27 5.51 15.48
N THR A 80 -0.57 4.67 14.87
CA THR A 80 -1.05 4.86 13.50
C THR A 80 -2.41 4.16 13.32
N GLY A 81 -3.23 4.72 12.45
CA GLY A 81 -4.53 4.18 12.04
C GLY A 81 -5.71 5.02 12.54
N GLU A 82 -5.43 6.05 13.32
CA GLU A 82 -6.37 7.03 13.86
C GLU A 82 -7.18 7.72 12.78
N ASP A 83 -6.53 8.15 11.70
CA ASP A 83 -7.18 8.82 10.56
C ASP A 83 -8.23 7.92 9.90
N MET A 84 -7.87 6.65 9.76
CA MET A 84 -8.70 5.61 9.14
C MET A 84 -9.84 5.23 10.06
N ASP A 85 -9.55 4.95 11.33
CA ASP A 85 -10.52 4.60 12.35
C ASP A 85 -11.57 5.69 12.52
N LEU A 86 -11.12 6.94 12.71
CA LEU A 86 -11.99 8.11 12.83
C LEU A 86 -12.86 8.26 11.59
N SER A 87 -12.29 8.07 10.40
CA SER A 87 -13.03 8.12 9.14
C SER A 87 -14.11 7.05 9.05
N TYR A 88 -13.82 5.81 9.44
CA TYR A 88 -14.78 4.71 9.41
C TYR A 88 -15.87 4.87 10.46
N GLN A 89 -15.57 5.35 11.66
CA GLN A 89 -16.60 5.64 12.67
C GLN A 89 -17.64 6.64 12.16
N HIS A 90 -17.19 7.74 11.53
CA HIS A 90 -18.09 8.71 10.91
C HIS A 90 -18.94 8.09 9.80
N ARG A 91 -18.30 7.37 8.87
CA ARG A 91 -18.99 6.77 7.73
C ARG A 91 -19.98 5.68 8.13
N MET A 92 -19.69 4.91 9.20
CA MET A 92 -20.63 3.94 9.77
C MET A 92 -21.85 4.58 10.42
N LYS A 93 -21.77 5.86 10.83
CA LYS A 93 -22.92 6.67 11.27
C LYS A 93 -23.63 7.38 10.11
N GLY A 94 -23.25 7.12 8.86
CA GLY A 94 -23.88 7.69 7.68
C GLY A 94 -23.35 9.08 7.28
N TRP A 95 -22.32 9.60 7.94
CA TRP A 95 -21.67 10.84 7.53
C TRP A 95 -20.94 10.66 6.19
N LYS A 96 -21.14 11.62 5.29
CA LYS A 96 -20.52 11.63 3.96
C LYS A 96 -19.28 12.50 3.94
N PHE A 97 -18.30 12.09 3.15
CA PHE A 97 -17.01 12.75 3.01
C PHE A 97 -16.92 13.42 1.66
N TYR A 98 -16.64 14.72 1.65
CA TYR A 98 -16.49 15.52 0.44
C TYR A 98 -15.02 15.85 0.22
N PHE A 99 -14.46 15.47 -0.92
CA PHE A 99 -13.12 15.81 -1.32
C PHE A 99 -13.12 17.14 -2.08
N ALA A 100 -12.51 18.16 -1.48
CA ALA A 100 -12.27 19.45 -2.09
C ALA A 100 -10.78 19.56 -2.50
N PRO A 101 -10.42 19.48 -3.80
CA PRO A 101 -9.03 19.42 -4.24
C PRO A 101 -8.24 20.71 -3.96
N LEU A 102 -8.93 21.84 -3.81
CA LEU A 102 -8.33 23.13 -3.47
C LEU A 102 -8.01 23.26 -1.97
N ALA A 103 -8.63 22.44 -1.10
CA ALA A 103 -8.31 22.39 0.32
C ALA A 103 -6.99 21.64 0.52
N LYS A 104 -5.89 22.39 0.48
CA LYS A 104 -4.53 21.85 0.53
C LYS A 104 -3.76 22.34 1.74
N VAL A 105 -2.95 21.43 2.26
CA VAL A 105 -1.87 21.73 3.21
C VAL A 105 -0.59 21.17 2.64
N ASP A 106 0.50 21.83 3.00
CA ASP A 106 1.85 21.40 2.77
C ASP A 106 2.38 20.64 3.99
N HIS A 107 2.99 19.48 3.76
CA HIS A 107 3.42 18.57 4.82
C HIS A 107 4.87 18.16 4.62
N MET A 108 5.69 18.38 5.65
CA MET A 108 7.08 17.92 5.70
C MET A 108 7.10 16.41 5.99
N HIS A 109 7.92 15.67 5.26
CA HIS A 109 8.05 14.22 5.43
C HIS A 109 9.38 13.84 6.04
N ARG A 110 9.65 12.53 6.12
CA ARG A 110 10.89 12.02 6.69
C ARG A 110 12.06 12.41 5.78
N ALA A 111 13.09 12.98 6.40
CA ALA A 111 14.31 13.42 5.74
C ALA A 111 15.32 12.28 5.50
N ASP A 112 15.11 11.11 6.10
CA ASP A 112 15.99 9.96 5.94
C ASP A 112 15.22 8.67 5.66
N LEU A 113 15.87 7.76 4.92
CA LEU A 113 15.24 6.55 4.42
C LEU A 113 14.87 5.59 5.55
N ARG A 114 15.66 5.54 6.63
CA ARG A 114 15.39 4.67 7.77
C ARG A 114 14.11 5.09 8.47
N SER A 115 13.94 6.39 8.72
CA SER A 115 12.72 6.94 9.31
C SER A 115 11.52 6.81 8.38
N LEU A 116 11.71 6.97 7.07
CA LEU A 116 10.66 6.72 6.07
C LEU A 116 10.19 5.26 6.12
N CYS A 117 11.11 4.30 6.09
CA CYS A 117 10.81 2.87 6.20
C CYS A 117 10.05 2.53 7.49
N LYS A 118 10.43 3.11 8.64
CA LYS A 118 9.69 2.93 9.90
C LYS A 118 8.23 3.35 9.78
N VAL A 119 7.95 4.49 9.12
CA VAL A 119 6.57 4.96 8.89
C VAL A 119 5.80 3.96 8.03
N TRP A 120 6.41 3.43 6.96
CA TRP A 120 5.78 2.40 6.13
C TRP A 120 5.47 1.11 6.89
N VAL A 121 6.37 0.67 7.78
CA VAL A 121 6.08 -0.47 8.69
C VAL A 121 4.86 -0.13 9.56
N SER A 122 4.82 1.05 10.18
CA SER A 122 3.69 1.47 11.01
C SER A 122 2.37 1.54 10.24
N TYR A 123 2.40 1.99 8.98
CA TYR A 123 1.23 2.03 8.10
C TYR A 123 0.69 0.62 7.83
N GLY A 124 1.55 -0.33 7.47
CA GLY A 124 1.12 -1.72 7.23
C GLY A 124 0.60 -2.37 8.52
N GLN A 125 1.28 -2.10 9.64
CA GLN A 125 0.88 -2.63 10.95
C GLN A 125 -0.49 -2.09 11.40
N ALA A 126 -0.88 -0.89 11.00
CA ALA A 126 -2.17 -0.28 11.36
C ALA A 126 -3.36 -1.01 10.71
N HIS A 127 -3.19 -1.65 9.55
CA HIS A 127 -4.29 -2.32 8.86
C HIS A 127 -4.84 -3.52 9.65
N LEU A 128 -3.98 -4.26 10.35
CA LEU A 128 -4.37 -5.49 11.06
C LEU A 128 -5.43 -5.23 12.14
N PRO A 129 -5.22 -4.33 13.12
CA PRO A 129 -6.22 -4.05 14.14
C PRO A 129 -7.49 -3.39 13.57
N LEU A 130 -7.38 -2.61 12.50
CA LEU A 130 -8.55 -2.00 11.85
C LEU A 130 -9.41 -3.07 11.16
N ILE A 131 -8.79 -3.98 10.40
CA ILE A 131 -9.50 -5.11 9.78
C ILE A 131 -10.07 -6.03 10.85
N ASP A 132 -9.34 -6.25 11.94
CA ASP A 132 -9.83 -7.04 13.08
C ASP A 132 -11.11 -6.42 13.68
N LYS A 133 -11.11 -5.10 13.87
CA LYS A 133 -12.23 -4.32 14.43
C LYS A 133 -13.45 -4.24 13.51
N TYR A 134 -13.25 -4.00 12.21
CA TYR A 134 -14.35 -3.64 11.29
C TYR A 134 -14.83 -4.79 10.40
N VAL A 135 -13.99 -5.79 10.12
CA VAL A 135 -14.34 -6.90 9.23
C VAL A 135 -14.71 -8.14 10.05
N LYS A 136 -15.97 -8.57 9.93
CA LYS A 136 -16.47 -9.79 10.58
C LYS A 136 -16.29 -11.05 9.73
N LYS A 137 -16.27 -10.91 8.40
CA LYS A 137 -16.22 -12.03 7.45
C LYS A 137 -14.80 -12.60 7.34
N LYS A 138 -14.71 -13.94 7.32
CA LYS A 138 -13.48 -14.67 7.00
C LYS A 138 -13.24 -14.69 5.48
N GLY A 139 -12.02 -15.06 5.09
CA GLY A 139 -11.59 -15.14 3.70
C GLY A 139 -10.57 -14.07 3.34
N LEU A 140 -9.74 -14.38 2.35
CA LEU A 140 -8.73 -13.49 1.84
C LEU A 140 -9.22 -12.84 0.56
N GLN A 141 -9.15 -11.53 0.48
CA GLN A 141 -9.34 -10.83 -0.79
C GLN A 141 -8.03 -10.79 -1.56
N VAL A 142 -8.02 -11.36 -2.75
CA VAL A 142 -6.87 -11.30 -3.65
C VAL A 142 -7.11 -10.17 -4.63
N VAL A 143 -6.17 -9.24 -4.71
CA VAL A 143 -6.21 -8.08 -5.61
C VAL A 143 -5.11 -8.24 -6.65
N LEU A 144 -5.48 -8.40 -7.93
CA LEU A 144 -4.52 -8.51 -9.04
C LEU A 144 -4.13 -7.10 -9.52
N GLN A 145 -3.29 -6.43 -8.75
CA GLN A 145 -2.88 -5.05 -8.98
C GLN A 145 -2.10 -4.84 -10.29
N PHE A 146 -1.44 -5.89 -10.80
CA PHE A 146 -0.73 -5.82 -12.08
C PHE A 146 -1.67 -5.74 -13.31
N ILE A 147 -2.98 -5.96 -13.13
CA ILE A 147 -4.00 -5.87 -14.17
C ILE A 147 -4.74 -4.53 -14.02
N LYS A 148 -5.01 -3.85 -15.14
CA LYS A 148 -5.79 -2.61 -15.17
C LYS A 148 -7.14 -2.81 -14.47
N GLY A 149 -7.48 -1.90 -13.57
CA GLY A 149 -8.71 -1.97 -12.76
C GLY A 149 -8.58 -2.82 -11.49
N ALA A 150 -7.44 -3.46 -11.25
CA ALA A 150 -7.15 -4.25 -10.05
C ALA A 150 -8.27 -5.24 -9.68
N PRO A 151 -8.63 -6.17 -10.59
CA PRO A 151 -9.72 -7.11 -10.35
C PRO A 151 -9.47 -7.87 -9.04
N THR A 152 -10.56 -8.04 -8.29
CA THR A 152 -10.53 -8.57 -6.93
C THR A 152 -11.48 -9.75 -6.82
N PHE A 153 -11.03 -10.81 -6.16
CA PHE A 153 -11.86 -11.96 -5.81
C PHE A 153 -11.58 -12.40 -4.37
N ARG A 154 -12.50 -13.18 -3.78
CA ARG A 154 -12.34 -13.71 -2.42
C ARG A 154 -12.02 -15.20 -2.48
N LEU A 155 -10.95 -15.58 -1.80
CA LEU A 155 -10.63 -16.98 -1.52
C LEU A 155 -11.22 -17.38 -0.15
N PRO A 156 -11.96 -18.50 -0.08
CA PRO A 156 -12.36 -19.09 1.20
C PRO A 156 -11.10 -19.41 2.01
N PHE A 157 -10.99 -18.82 3.21
CA PHE A 157 -9.82 -18.98 4.05
C PHE A 157 -10.18 -18.78 5.52
N PHE A 158 -9.44 -19.41 6.42
CA PHE A 158 -9.71 -19.40 7.85
C PHE A 158 -9.41 -18.04 8.50
N TRP A 159 -8.44 -17.30 7.97
CA TRP A 159 -8.14 -15.93 8.36
C TRP A 159 -8.81 -14.92 7.43
N ARG A 160 -8.91 -13.68 7.91
CA ARG A 160 -9.38 -12.53 7.13
C ARG A 160 -8.22 -11.64 6.72
N GLY A 161 -8.38 -10.89 5.65
CA GLY A 161 -7.38 -9.95 5.19
C GLY A 161 -7.34 -9.84 3.67
N PHE A 162 -6.22 -9.40 3.14
CA PHE A 162 -6.03 -9.24 1.71
C PHE A 162 -4.62 -9.65 1.28
N ILE A 163 -4.51 -9.99 -0.01
CA ILE A 163 -3.25 -10.22 -0.69
C ILE A 163 -3.24 -9.39 -1.95
N TYR A 164 -2.34 -8.42 -2.04
CA TYR A 164 -2.03 -7.76 -3.29
C TYR A 164 -1.02 -8.58 -4.08
N ILE A 165 -1.30 -8.77 -5.35
CA ILE A 165 -0.36 -9.32 -6.33
C ILE A 165 -0.07 -8.20 -7.30
N GLY A 166 1.14 -7.65 -7.23
CA GLY A 166 1.59 -6.50 -8.03
C GLY A 166 2.99 -6.73 -8.55
N ASN A 167 3.54 -5.74 -9.26
CA ASN A 167 4.85 -5.87 -9.90
C ASN A 167 5.98 -6.20 -8.91
N PHE A 168 5.98 -5.59 -7.71
CA PHE A 168 6.93 -5.94 -6.65
C PHE A 168 6.83 -7.40 -6.23
N HIS A 169 5.63 -7.96 -6.09
CA HIS A 169 5.45 -9.35 -5.71
C HIS A 169 5.90 -10.30 -6.83
N LEU A 170 5.45 -10.02 -8.05
CA LEU A 170 5.71 -10.87 -9.21
C LEU A 170 7.20 -10.91 -9.58
N MET A 171 7.92 -9.79 -9.50
CA MET A 171 9.36 -9.79 -9.80
C MET A 171 10.14 -10.72 -8.84
N HIS A 172 9.74 -10.79 -7.56
CA HIS A 172 10.38 -11.67 -6.58
C HIS A 172 9.94 -13.14 -6.76
N ILE A 173 8.66 -13.39 -7.02
CA ILE A 173 8.15 -14.74 -7.26
C ILE A 173 8.87 -15.34 -8.47
N PHE A 174 8.90 -14.63 -9.60
CA PHE A 174 9.58 -15.10 -10.80
C PHE A 174 11.10 -15.14 -10.64
N GLY A 175 11.70 -14.22 -9.89
CA GLY A 175 13.12 -14.28 -9.54
C GLY A 175 13.47 -15.53 -8.74
N PHE A 176 12.64 -15.89 -7.75
CA PHE A 176 12.81 -17.13 -6.98
C PHE A 176 12.63 -18.38 -7.86
N LEU A 177 11.61 -18.41 -8.72
CA LEU A 177 11.39 -19.52 -9.66
C LEU A 177 12.54 -19.68 -10.66
N PHE A 178 13.15 -18.58 -11.11
CA PHE A 178 14.37 -18.61 -11.91
C PHE A 178 15.51 -19.30 -11.15
N LEU A 179 15.77 -18.91 -9.89
CA LEU A 179 16.81 -19.52 -9.07
C LEU A 179 16.56 -21.01 -8.84
N ALA A 180 15.30 -21.40 -8.58
CA ALA A 180 14.92 -22.80 -8.46
C ALA A 180 15.14 -23.57 -9.76
N GLY A 181 14.74 -23.01 -10.90
CA GLY A 181 14.98 -23.60 -12.23
C GLY A 181 16.46 -23.76 -12.56
N ALA A 182 17.28 -22.75 -12.25
CA ALA A 182 18.72 -22.79 -12.43
C ALA A 182 19.36 -23.89 -11.56
N LEU A 183 18.98 -23.99 -10.29
CA LEU A 183 19.45 -25.04 -9.39
C LEU A 183 19.07 -26.44 -9.90
N LEU A 184 17.81 -26.64 -10.30
CA LEU A 184 17.35 -27.91 -10.85
C LEU A 184 18.07 -28.28 -12.16
N SER A 185 18.39 -27.30 -13.00
CA SER A 185 19.19 -27.52 -14.20
C SER A 185 20.64 -27.92 -13.90
N LEU A 186 21.22 -27.47 -12.79
CA LEU A 186 22.55 -27.89 -12.36
C LEU A 186 22.54 -29.31 -11.81
N LEU A 187 21.49 -29.67 -11.05
CA LEU A 187 21.32 -30.99 -10.46
C LEU A 187 20.93 -32.05 -11.50
N ASN A 188 20.26 -31.67 -12.58
CA ASN A 188 19.90 -32.56 -13.68
C ASN A 188 20.18 -31.91 -15.04
N PRO A 189 21.44 -31.90 -15.50
CA PRO A 189 21.84 -31.24 -16.76
C PRO A 189 21.18 -31.82 -18.01
N GLY A 190 20.75 -33.08 -17.98
CA GLY A 190 20.06 -33.77 -19.07
C GLY A 190 18.59 -33.35 -19.22
N ALA A 191 17.98 -32.76 -18.18
CA ALA A 191 16.61 -32.26 -18.23
C ALA A 191 16.58 -30.81 -18.78
N GLY A 192 16.63 -30.67 -20.11
CA GLY A 192 16.56 -29.38 -20.80
C GLY A 192 15.35 -28.51 -20.41
N GLY A 193 14.26 -29.12 -19.93
CA GLY A 193 13.07 -28.43 -19.45
C GLY A 193 13.34 -27.45 -18.30
N PHE A 194 14.27 -27.74 -17.39
CA PHE A 194 14.59 -26.83 -16.27
C PHE A 194 15.32 -25.56 -16.73
N LYS A 195 16.14 -25.65 -17.79
CA LYS A 195 16.76 -24.46 -18.41
C LYS A 195 15.72 -23.54 -19.00
N ILE A 196 14.78 -24.10 -19.77
CA ILE A 196 13.69 -23.34 -20.39
C ILE A 196 12.82 -22.69 -19.31
N PHE A 197 12.43 -23.47 -18.29
CA PHE A 197 11.68 -22.95 -17.14
C PHE A 197 12.42 -21.78 -16.46
N GLY A 198 13.71 -21.93 -16.18
CA GLY A 198 14.53 -20.86 -15.62
C GLY A 198 14.52 -19.60 -16.48
N LEU A 199 14.79 -19.73 -17.78
CA LEU A 199 14.85 -18.60 -18.71
C LEU A 199 13.51 -17.86 -18.85
N VAL A 200 12.38 -18.59 -18.89
CA VAL A 200 11.04 -18.01 -18.92
C VAL A 200 10.78 -17.19 -17.65
N ASN A 201 11.12 -17.74 -16.48
CA ASN A 201 10.95 -17.03 -15.21
C ASN A 201 11.90 -15.83 -15.09
N LEU A 202 13.11 -15.90 -15.63
CA LEU A 202 14.02 -14.75 -15.70
C LEU A 202 13.41 -13.64 -16.54
N ALA A 203 12.88 -13.95 -17.73
CA ALA A 203 12.24 -12.96 -18.60
C ALA A 203 11.04 -12.30 -17.90
N LEU A 204 10.21 -13.07 -17.19
CA LEU A 204 9.09 -12.54 -16.41
C LEU A 204 9.57 -11.68 -15.23
N ALA A 205 10.60 -12.11 -14.50
CA ALA A 205 11.19 -11.34 -13.41
C ALA A 205 11.71 -9.98 -13.90
N LEU A 206 12.41 -9.96 -15.05
CA LEU A 206 12.89 -8.73 -15.69
C LEU A 206 11.73 -7.84 -16.15
N TYR A 207 10.69 -8.42 -16.76
CA TYR A 207 9.50 -7.68 -17.18
C TYR A 207 8.81 -7.00 -15.99
N PHE A 208 8.51 -7.74 -14.91
CA PHE A 208 7.86 -7.15 -13.73
C PHE A 208 8.80 -6.21 -12.95
N GLY A 209 10.10 -6.47 -12.96
CA GLY A 209 11.12 -5.56 -12.44
C GLY A 209 11.10 -4.22 -13.17
N TYR A 210 11.08 -4.23 -14.51
CA TYR A 210 10.91 -3.04 -15.33
C TYR A 210 9.59 -2.32 -15.03
N GLN A 211 8.46 -3.04 -15.01
CA GLN A 211 7.16 -2.45 -14.69
C GLN A 211 7.12 -1.82 -13.28
N PHE A 212 7.87 -2.38 -12.33
CA PHE A 212 8.01 -1.84 -10.99
C PHE A 212 8.79 -0.53 -10.99
N VAL A 213 9.94 -0.45 -11.69
CA VAL A 213 10.82 0.72 -11.65
C VAL A 213 10.54 1.77 -12.74
N LYS A 214 9.69 1.50 -13.73
CA LYS A 214 9.52 2.40 -14.89
C LYS A 214 9.20 3.86 -14.55
N TRP A 215 8.47 4.09 -13.46
CA TRP A 215 8.13 5.44 -13.00
C TRP A 215 9.35 6.22 -12.49
N ASN A 216 10.39 5.52 -12.04
CA ASN A 216 11.63 6.12 -11.55
C ASN A 216 12.45 6.77 -12.68
N PHE A 217 12.24 6.37 -13.94
CA PHE A 217 12.86 7.06 -15.09
C PHE A 217 12.35 8.49 -15.25
N ALA A 218 11.14 8.80 -14.78
CA ALA A 218 10.59 10.15 -14.80
C ALA A 218 11.04 11.02 -13.62
N MET A 219 11.71 10.46 -12.61
CA MET A 219 12.14 11.20 -11.42
C MET A 219 13.38 12.05 -11.69
N GLU A 220 13.53 13.12 -10.91
CA GLU A 220 14.67 14.03 -10.95
C GLU A 220 15.38 14.10 -9.60
N PRO A 221 16.73 14.21 -9.58
CA PRO A 221 17.62 14.15 -10.76
C PRO A 221 17.80 12.74 -11.36
N LYS A 222 18.03 12.66 -12.68
CA LYS A 222 18.16 11.39 -13.43
C LYS A 222 19.35 10.52 -13.01
N ASP A 223 20.47 11.14 -12.65
CA ASP A 223 21.71 10.45 -12.23
C ASP A 223 21.53 9.67 -10.92
N LYS A 224 20.45 9.93 -10.17
CA LYS A 224 20.10 9.25 -8.92
C LYS A 224 19.10 8.11 -9.11
N PHE A 225 18.94 7.58 -10.32
CA PHE A 225 18.02 6.46 -10.64
C PHE A 225 18.06 5.31 -9.61
N TRP A 226 19.26 4.86 -9.23
CA TRP A 226 19.40 3.75 -8.27
C TRP A 226 18.97 4.12 -6.85
N VAL A 227 19.05 5.39 -6.47
CA VAL A 227 18.50 5.88 -5.19
C VAL A 227 16.97 5.79 -5.22
N TRP A 228 16.32 6.13 -6.34
CA TRP A 228 14.87 5.99 -6.51
C TRP A 228 14.43 4.53 -6.43
N CYS A 229 15.15 3.64 -7.12
CA CYS A 229 14.89 2.20 -7.05
C CYS A 229 15.04 1.67 -5.62
N LYS A 230 16.10 2.08 -4.90
CA LYS A 230 16.33 1.71 -3.50
C LYS A 230 15.22 2.21 -2.58
N CYS A 231 14.81 3.48 -2.70
CA CYS A 231 13.72 4.04 -1.90
C CYS A 231 12.44 3.27 -2.15
N LYS A 232 12.05 3.10 -3.43
CA LYS A 232 10.85 2.37 -3.84
C LYS A 232 10.82 0.94 -3.30
N TYR A 233 11.93 0.22 -3.44
CA TYR A 233 12.04 -1.16 -3.00
C TYR A 233 11.90 -1.26 -1.48
N LEU A 234 12.66 -0.45 -0.73
CA LEU A 234 12.69 -0.53 0.73
C LEU A 234 11.37 -0.05 1.36
N THR A 235 10.68 0.93 0.77
CA THR A 235 9.36 1.34 1.27
C THR A 235 8.29 0.26 1.04
N ASN A 236 8.28 -0.38 -0.14
CA ASN A 236 7.38 -1.50 -0.43
C ASN A 236 7.66 -2.69 0.51
N LEU A 237 8.93 -3.06 0.69
CA LEU A 237 9.33 -4.13 1.61
C LEU A 237 8.90 -3.80 3.06
N SER A 238 9.16 -2.57 3.51
CA SER A 238 8.79 -2.11 4.85
C SER A 238 7.29 -2.18 5.09
N PHE A 239 6.50 -1.85 4.07
CA PHE A 239 5.04 -1.90 4.18
C PHE A 239 4.53 -3.34 4.33
N ILE A 240 5.03 -4.27 3.52
CA ILE A 240 4.73 -5.71 3.64
C ILE A 240 5.15 -6.25 5.01
N GLN A 241 6.34 -5.87 5.50
CA GLN A 241 6.79 -6.25 6.84
C GLN A 241 5.81 -5.75 7.92
N GLY A 242 5.32 -4.53 7.80
CA GLY A 242 4.27 -3.98 8.65
C GLY A 242 2.99 -4.84 8.65
N GLY A 243 2.51 -5.20 7.47
CA GLY A 243 1.31 -6.04 7.26
C GLY A 243 1.44 -7.48 7.79
N LEU A 244 2.64 -7.92 8.13
CA LEU A 244 2.91 -9.26 8.70
C LEU A 244 3.27 -9.23 10.18
N LYS A 245 3.68 -8.08 10.73
CA LYS A 245 4.34 -7.96 12.03
C LYS A 245 3.50 -8.48 13.20
N ASP A 246 2.21 -8.13 13.24
CA ASP A 246 1.30 -8.55 14.31
C ASP A 246 0.34 -9.66 13.90
N PHE A 247 0.69 -10.42 12.85
CA PHE A 247 -0.14 -11.47 12.30
C PHE A 247 -0.63 -12.46 13.38
N LYS A 248 0.27 -12.91 14.27
CA LYS A 248 -0.06 -13.85 15.35
C LYS A 248 -1.13 -13.33 16.33
N LYS A 249 -1.18 -12.01 16.55
CA LYS A 249 -2.09 -11.37 17.50
C LYS A 249 -3.51 -11.25 16.94
N TYR A 250 -3.64 -10.73 15.72
CA TYR A 250 -4.98 -10.48 15.12
C TYR A 250 -5.48 -11.64 14.26
N LYS A 251 -4.61 -12.55 13.82
CA LYS A 251 -4.93 -13.58 12.82
C LYS A 251 -5.52 -12.95 11.54
N VAL A 252 -4.94 -11.81 11.16
CA VAL A 252 -5.27 -11.04 9.95
C VAL A 252 -4.04 -11.02 9.04
N LEU A 253 -4.18 -11.48 7.81
CA LEU A 253 -3.10 -11.54 6.82
C LEU A 253 -3.20 -10.37 5.84
N CYS A 254 -2.20 -9.49 5.84
CA CYS A 254 -2.10 -8.37 4.91
C CYS A 254 -0.79 -8.48 4.11
N ILE A 255 -0.89 -8.89 2.85
CA ILE A 255 0.19 -8.68 1.88
C ILE A 255 -0.12 -7.38 1.15
N GLU A 256 0.64 -6.34 1.51
CA GLU A 256 0.36 -4.96 1.14
C GLU A 256 0.56 -4.65 -0.36
N PRO A 257 -0.10 -3.60 -0.90
CA PRO A 257 0.07 -3.15 -2.29
C PRO A 257 1.52 -2.89 -2.71
N SER A 258 1.76 -3.11 -4.01
CA SER A 258 2.95 -2.63 -4.71
C SER A 258 2.69 -1.20 -5.22
N PHE A 259 3.40 -0.21 -4.71
CA PHE A 259 3.40 1.16 -5.27
C PHE A 259 4.61 1.35 -6.18
#